data_AF-A0A946E9W7-F1
#
_entry.id   AF-A0A946E9W7-F1
#
_cell.length_a   1.000
_cell.length_b   1.000
_cell.length_c   1.000
_cell.angle_alpha   90.00
_cell.angle_beta   90.00
_cell.angle_gamma   90.00
#
_symmetry.space_group_name_H-M   'P 1'
#
loop_
_entity.id
_entity.type
_entity.pdbx_description
1 polymer ?
#
loop_
_entity_poly.entity_id
_entity_poly.type
_entity_poly.pdbx_seq_one_letter_code
_entity_poly.pdbx_strand_id
1 'polypeptide(L)'
;KINKENYLVYPSVFEIDYDSKSTFNTNTINNQFYRDIGKTKIFHLESLNICNLKEWNECFKITNIHYNKKIYKSIEEYLRSDEFHDSEKKEDILKTGKIAVDYTKFGEICCDIQKVFSGTFNYVGESFSKSQLVVGSLQNYIFQYISNCVFGIPNVYIAINNLPEINQLVESLPKKLISNLTNNGVLQSLYNDFVKEICTEKKEEKRCSLFRKKNVIEFSIFLKSPELNFKSSNALKDELMDEIINIDVPDSLWKVYFILN
;
A
#
# COMPACT_ATOMS: atom_id res chain seq x y z
N LYS A 1 -2.83 14.64 21.98
CA LYS A 1 -1.56 13.92 21.82
C LYS A 1 -1.78 12.73 20.89
N ILE A 2 -1.18 12.72 19.70
CA ILE A 2 -1.32 11.60 18.75
C ILE A 2 -0.42 10.43 19.18
N ASN A 3 -1.00 9.26 19.44
CA ASN A 3 -0.29 8.09 19.95
C ASN A 3 0.19 7.18 18.80
N LYS A 4 1.30 6.45 18.97
CA LYS A 4 1.92 5.59 17.94
C LYS A 4 1.00 4.46 17.43
N GLU A 5 -0.06 4.13 18.17
CA GLU A 5 -1.08 3.12 17.86
C GLU A 5 -2.13 3.59 16.83
N ASN A 6 -1.98 4.78 16.26
CA ASN A 6 -2.98 5.38 15.37
C ASN A 6 -2.81 5.05 13.88
N TYR A 7 -1.84 4.19 13.54
CA TYR A 7 -1.48 3.92 12.15
C TYR A 7 -1.18 2.44 11.92
N LEU A 8 -1.88 1.85 10.97
CA LEU A 8 -1.63 0.50 10.49
C LEU A 8 -1.27 0.57 9.01
N VAL A 9 -0.22 -0.13 8.61
CA VAL A 9 0.26 -0.17 7.22
C VAL A 9 0.28 -1.62 6.75
N TYR A 10 -0.40 -1.90 5.63
CA TYR A 10 -0.48 -3.24 5.08
C TYR A 10 -0.07 -3.24 3.61
N PRO A 11 0.90 -4.08 3.21
CA PRO A 11 1.20 -4.32 1.81
C PRO A 11 0.28 -5.41 1.24
N SER A 12 -0.16 -5.23 0.00
CA SER A 12 -0.78 -6.26 -0.83
C SER A 12 -0.30 -6.10 -2.27
N VAL A 13 -0.44 -7.16 -3.07
CA VAL A 13 -0.03 -7.16 -4.48
C VAL A 13 -1.23 -7.60 -5.32
N PHE A 14 -1.52 -6.87 -6.37
CA PHE A 14 -2.51 -7.27 -7.37
C PHE A 14 -2.11 -6.77 -8.76
N GLU A 15 -2.75 -7.28 -9.80
CA GLU A 15 -2.57 -6.76 -11.16
C GLU A 15 -3.61 -5.69 -11.47
N ILE A 16 -3.17 -4.61 -12.12
CA ILE A 16 -4.08 -3.61 -12.69
C ILE A 16 -4.15 -3.82 -14.20
N ASP A 17 -5.34 -4.11 -14.69
CA ASP A 17 -5.65 -4.07 -16.11
C ASP A 17 -6.15 -2.67 -16.51
N TYR A 18 -5.22 -1.80 -16.89
CA TYR A 18 -5.49 -0.45 -17.38
C TYR A 18 -6.35 -0.39 -18.67
N ASP A 19 -6.45 -1.51 -19.41
CA ASP A 19 -7.20 -1.58 -20.68
C ASP A 19 -8.68 -1.92 -20.42
N SER A 20 -8.96 -2.68 -19.35
CA SER A 20 -10.28 -2.69 -18.74
C SER A 20 -10.51 -1.37 -18.00
N LYS A 21 -11.74 -0.89 -17.86
CA LYS A 21 -12.06 0.21 -16.93
C LYS A 21 -11.85 -0.27 -15.49
N SER A 22 -10.62 -0.60 -15.10
CA SER A 22 -10.28 -1.15 -13.79
C SER A 22 -10.55 -0.07 -12.75
N THR A 23 -11.78 -0.06 -12.24
CA THR A 23 -12.05 0.43 -10.90
C THR A 23 -11.08 -0.31 -10.00
N PHE A 24 -10.16 0.40 -9.34
CA PHE A 24 -9.36 -0.14 -8.25
C PHE A 24 -10.30 -0.99 -7.40
N ASN A 25 -10.07 -2.31 -7.35
CA ASN A 25 -11.04 -3.23 -6.78
C ASN A 25 -11.29 -2.81 -5.32
N THR A 26 -12.41 -2.14 -5.08
CA THR A 26 -12.73 -1.52 -3.77
C THR A 26 -12.98 -2.59 -2.71
N ASN A 27 -13.06 -3.86 -3.12
CA ASN A 27 -13.63 -4.95 -2.33
C ASN A 27 -12.61 -5.93 -1.72
N THR A 28 -11.31 -5.74 -1.90
CA THR A 28 -10.29 -6.47 -1.11
C THR A 28 -9.85 -5.65 0.10
N ILE A 29 -10.82 -5.18 0.89
CA ILE A 29 -10.54 -4.73 2.25
C ILE A 29 -10.39 -5.99 3.10
N ASN A 30 -9.25 -6.14 3.76
CA ASN A 30 -9.04 -7.23 4.70
C ASN A 30 -9.99 -6.99 5.91
N ASN A 31 -11.21 -7.54 5.81
CA ASN A 31 -12.35 -7.27 6.71
C ASN A 31 -12.08 -7.57 8.20
N GLN A 32 -10.96 -8.22 8.53
CA GLN A 32 -10.60 -8.54 9.91
C GLN A 32 -10.16 -7.32 10.75
N PHE A 33 -9.76 -6.19 10.15
CA PHE A 33 -9.02 -5.14 10.90
C PHE A 33 -9.75 -3.80 11.05
N TYR A 34 -10.85 -3.57 10.36
CA TYR A 34 -11.53 -2.28 10.36
C TYR A 34 -12.89 -2.42 11.05
N ARG A 35 -12.93 -2.11 12.35
CA ARG A 35 -14.17 -2.23 13.15
C ARG A 35 -15.28 -1.25 12.74
N ASP A 36 -14.96 -0.21 11.96
CA ASP A 36 -15.91 0.82 11.49
C ASP A 36 -15.69 1.23 10.00
N ILE A 37 -15.65 0.26 9.09
CA ILE A 37 -15.53 0.53 7.62
C ILE A 37 -16.62 1.50 7.14
N GLY A 38 -17.82 1.45 7.71
CA GLY A 38 -18.94 2.31 7.31
C GLY A 38 -18.73 3.81 7.54
N LYS A 39 -17.76 4.21 8.38
CA LYS A 39 -17.43 5.61 8.68
C LYS A 39 -16.08 6.06 8.13
N THR A 40 -15.25 5.12 7.67
CA THR A 40 -13.89 5.42 7.18
C THR A 40 -13.95 5.94 5.74
N LYS A 41 -13.33 7.09 5.47
CA LYS A 41 -13.16 7.58 4.09
C LYS A 41 -12.00 6.87 3.41
N ILE A 42 -12.19 6.39 2.18
CA ILE A 42 -11.16 5.65 1.44
C ILE A 42 -10.67 6.50 0.27
N PHE A 43 -9.35 6.65 0.17
CA PHE A 43 -8.66 7.44 -0.84
C PHE A 43 -7.62 6.61 -1.57
N HIS A 44 -7.43 6.94 -2.85
CA HIS A 44 -6.58 6.19 -3.77
C HIS A 44 -5.54 7.12 -4.37
N LEU A 45 -4.26 6.79 -4.21
CA LEU A 45 -3.12 7.57 -4.67
C LEU A 45 -2.21 6.71 -5.52
N GLU A 46 -2.04 7.08 -6.79
CA GLU A 46 -1.14 6.41 -7.72
C GLU A 46 0.21 7.12 -7.75
N SER A 47 1.30 6.39 -7.48
CA SER A 47 2.63 6.98 -7.59
C SER A 47 3.00 7.21 -9.05
N LEU A 48 3.56 8.39 -9.33
CA LEU A 48 4.19 8.67 -10.62
C LEU A 48 5.57 8.01 -10.78
N ASN A 49 6.13 7.48 -9.69
CA ASN A 49 7.41 6.77 -9.71
C ASN A 49 7.17 5.29 -9.98
N ILE A 50 7.82 4.79 -11.03
CA ILE A 50 7.78 3.39 -11.43
C ILE A 50 8.90 2.64 -10.68
N CYS A 51 8.53 1.52 -10.07
CA CYS A 51 9.45 0.61 -9.39
C CYS A 51 9.98 -0.45 -10.36
N ASN A 52 11.22 -0.87 -10.16
CA ASN A 52 11.91 -1.77 -11.09
C ASN A 52 11.49 -3.23 -10.86
N LEU A 53 10.66 -3.79 -11.74
CA LEU A 53 10.14 -5.15 -11.60
C LEU A 53 11.25 -6.20 -11.45
N LYS A 54 12.38 -6.02 -12.14
CA LYS A 54 13.50 -6.96 -12.08
C LYS A 54 14.11 -7.00 -10.69
N GLU A 55 14.32 -5.85 -10.07
CA GLU A 55 14.88 -5.76 -8.71
C GLU A 55 13.93 -6.37 -7.67
N TRP A 56 12.62 -6.16 -7.83
CA TRP A 56 11.61 -6.80 -6.99
C TRP A 56 11.64 -8.33 -7.09
N ASN A 57 11.69 -8.89 -8.31
CA ASN A 57 11.81 -10.34 -8.49
C ASN A 57 13.18 -10.90 -8.07
N GLU A 58 14.27 -10.14 -8.21
CA GLU A 58 15.59 -10.53 -7.70
C GLU A 58 15.64 -10.51 -6.16
N CYS A 59 14.87 -9.64 -5.51
CA CYS A 59 14.86 -9.50 -4.07
C CYS A 59 13.98 -10.54 -3.37
N PHE A 60 12.76 -10.79 -3.85
CA PHE A 60 11.82 -11.71 -3.21
C PHE A 60 11.78 -13.06 -3.94
N LYS A 61 12.53 -14.04 -3.41
CA LYS A 61 12.73 -15.34 -4.06
C LYS A 61 11.82 -16.41 -3.50
N ILE A 62 11.17 -17.15 -4.38
CA ILE A 62 10.43 -18.36 -3.99
C ILE A 62 11.45 -19.46 -3.65
N THR A 63 11.28 -20.08 -2.49
CA THR A 63 12.18 -21.12 -1.96
C THR A 63 11.38 -22.27 -1.36
N ASN A 64 12.07 -23.34 -0.95
CA ASN A 64 11.51 -24.51 -0.25
C ASN A 64 10.50 -25.39 -1.03
N ILE A 65 10.18 -25.06 -2.28
CA ILE A 65 9.44 -25.96 -3.16
C ILE A 65 10.36 -27.14 -3.52
N HIS A 66 9.85 -28.36 -3.33
CA HIS A 66 10.56 -29.58 -3.71
C HIS A 66 10.27 -29.91 -5.18
N TYR A 67 11.32 -30.08 -5.97
CA TYR A 67 11.22 -30.42 -7.39
C TYR A 67 12.42 -31.27 -7.83
N ASN A 68 12.29 -31.91 -8.98
CA ASN A 68 13.34 -32.79 -9.52
C ASN A 68 14.53 -31.98 -10.07
N LYS A 69 15.52 -31.70 -9.22
CA LYS A 69 16.75 -30.98 -9.57
C LYS A 69 17.64 -31.69 -10.61
N LYS A 70 17.37 -32.96 -10.93
CA LYS A 70 18.08 -33.65 -12.03
C LYS A 70 17.55 -33.22 -13.41
N ILE A 71 16.30 -32.77 -13.47
CA ILE A 71 15.63 -32.36 -14.71
C ILE A 71 15.64 -30.83 -14.83
N TYR A 72 15.28 -30.13 -13.75
CA TYR A 72 15.15 -28.67 -13.75
C TYR A 72 16.29 -28.01 -12.96
N LYS A 73 16.86 -26.93 -13.51
CA LYS A 73 17.98 -26.20 -12.91
C LYS A 73 17.52 -25.16 -11.89
N SER A 74 16.27 -24.71 -11.97
CA SER A 74 15.68 -23.74 -11.04
C SER A 74 14.22 -24.03 -10.72
N ILE A 75 13.71 -23.42 -9.65
CA ILE A 75 12.28 -23.46 -9.30
C ILE A 75 11.47 -22.82 -10.43
N GLU A 76 11.93 -21.73 -11.01
CA GLU A 76 11.25 -21.05 -12.12
C GLU A 76 11.11 -21.96 -13.35
N GLU A 77 12.14 -22.74 -13.67
CA GLU A 77 12.11 -23.71 -14.76
C GLU A 77 11.09 -24.83 -14.48
N TYR A 78 11.06 -25.34 -13.24
CA TYR A 78 10.07 -26.32 -12.83
C TYR A 78 8.64 -25.77 -12.88
N LEU A 79 8.41 -24.55 -12.39
CA LEU A 79 7.09 -23.92 -12.42
C LEU A 79 6.59 -23.68 -13.86
N ARG A 80 7.49 -23.50 -14.84
CA ARG A 80 7.13 -23.40 -16.27
C ARG A 80 6.93 -24.75 -16.97
N SER A 81 7.25 -25.85 -16.32
CA SER A 81 7.20 -27.18 -16.94
C SER A 81 5.76 -27.66 -17.14
N ASP A 82 5.53 -28.45 -18.19
CA ASP A 82 4.25 -29.14 -18.37
C ASP A 82 3.96 -30.10 -17.21
N GLU A 83 5.01 -30.72 -16.65
CA GLU A 83 4.91 -31.57 -15.46
C GLU A 83 4.21 -30.84 -14.28
N PHE A 84 4.56 -29.58 -14.05
CA PHE A 84 3.90 -28.79 -13.02
C PHE A 84 2.48 -28.36 -13.44
N HIS A 85 2.31 -27.89 -14.67
CA HIS A 85 1.02 -27.35 -15.13
C HIS A 85 -0.07 -28.40 -15.35
N ASP A 86 0.30 -29.65 -15.63
CA ASP A 86 -0.60 -30.79 -15.77
C ASP A 86 -0.83 -31.55 -14.45
N SER A 87 -0.13 -31.17 -13.37
CA SER A 87 -0.32 -31.78 -12.05
C SER A 87 -1.67 -31.38 -11.44
N GLU A 88 -2.46 -32.36 -11.03
CA GLU A 88 -3.67 -32.15 -10.21
C GLU A 88 -3.31 -31.76 -8.75
N LYS A 89 -2.03 -31.80 -8.37
CA LYS A 89 -1.54 -31.58 -7.00
C LYS A 89 -0.70 -30.30 -6.85
N LYS A 90 -0.97 -29.27 -7.65
CA LYS A 90 -0.24 -27.98 -7.60
C LYS A 90 -0.19 -27.41 -6.19
N GLU A 91 -1.33 -27.36 -5.52
CA GLU A 91 -1.41 -26.80 -4.17
C GLU A 91 -0.57 -27.58 -3.16
N ASP A 92 -0.58 -28.92 -3.22
CA ASP A 92 0.27 -29.76 -2.36
C ASP A 92 1.77 -29.54 -2.60
N ILE A 93 2.17 -29.35 -3.86
CA ILE A 93 3.56 -29.06 -4.24
C ILE A 93 3.98 -27.69 -3.67
N LEU A 94 3.10 -26.70 -3.81
CA LEU A 94 3.34 -25.32 -3.39
C LEU A 94 3.22 -25.13 -1.88
N LYS A 95 2.49 -25.97 -1.15
CA LYS A 95 2.29 -25.87 0.32
C LYS A 95 3.59 -25.69 1.12
N THR A 96 4.69 -26.24 0.62
CA THR A 96 6.00 -26.20 1.31
C THR A 96 6.83 -24.97 0.99
N GLY A 97 6.45 -24.21 -0.03
CA GLY A 97 7.20 -23.05 -0.45
C GLY A 97 7.04 -21.86 0.49
N LYS A 98 7.95 -20.89 0.32
CA LYS A 98 7.97 -19.63 1.04
C LYS A 98 8.71 -18.57 0.24
N ILE A 99 8.54 -17.31 0.61
CA ILE A 99 9.34 -16.21 0.08
C ILE A 99 10.54 -15.96 1.01
N ALA A 100 11.73 -15.90 0.43
CA ALA A 100 12.96 -15.46 1.08
C ALA A 100 13.39 -14.10 0.51
N VAL A 101 13.86 -13.23 1.39
CA VAL A 101 14.37 -11.90 1.01
C VAL A 101 15.88 -11.98 0.77
N ASP A 102 16.32 -11.56 -0.42
CA ASP A 102 17.72 -11.33 -0.71
C ASP A 102 18.15 -9.96 -0.21
N TYR A 103 18.74 -9.94 0.99
CA TYR A 103 19.19 -8.71 1.64
C TYR A 103 20.31 -7.98 0.88
N THR A 104 21.02 -8.65 -0.03
CA THR A 104 22.02 -7.98 -0.88
C THR A 104 21.38 -7.09 -1.94
N LYS A 105 20.13 -7.39 -2.32
CA LYS A 105 19.31 -6.65 -3.29
C LYS A 105 18.24 -5.77 -2.64
N PHE A 106 17.95 -6.00 -1.37
CA PHE A 106 16.91 -5.27 -0.63
C PHE A 106 17.18 -3.76 -0.50
N GLY A 107 18.43 -3.32 -0.65
CA GLY A 107 18.78 -1.91 -0.74
C GLY A 107 18.04 -1.17 -1.86
N GLU A 108 17.89 -1.80 -3.02
CA GLU A 108 17.15 -1.20 -4.15
C GLU A 108 15.66 -1.07 -3.85
N ILE A 109 15.08 -2.06 -3.20
CA ILE A 109 13.68 -2.01 -2.73
C ILE A 109 13.47 -0.86 -1.75
N CYS A 110 14.42 -0.64 -0.84
CA CYS A 110 14.39 0.50 0.07
C CYS A 110 14.45 1.82 -0.69
N CYS A 111 15.32 1.93 -1.70
CA CYS A 111 15.42 3.12 -2.55
C CYS A 111 14.13 3.40 -3.32
N ASP A 112 13.51 2.38 -3.92
CA ASP A 112 12.22 2.48 -4.61
C ASP A 112 11.13 3.01 -3.68
N ILE A 113 11.06 2.47 -2.47
CA ILE A 113 10.09 2.94 -1.46
C ILE A 113 10.33 4.40 -1.09
N GLN A 114 11.58 4.78 -0.82
CA GLN A 114 11.90 6.17 -0.49
C GLN A 114 11.56 7.12 -1.65
N LYS A 115 11.87 6.73 -2.90
CA LYS A 115 11.54 7.52 -4.09
C LYS A 115 10.03 7.69 -4.23
N VAL A 116 9.24 6.64 -4.04
CA VAL A 116 7.78 6.73 -4.15
C VAL A 116 7.21 7.69 -3.09
N PHE A 117 7.59 7.55 -1.83
CA PHE A 117 7.06 8.42 -0.75
C PHE A 117 7.55 9.88 -0.83
N SER A 118 8.73 10.12 -1.39
CA SER A 118 9.22 11.49 -1.67
C SER A 118 8.69 12.06 -2.99
N GLY A 119 8.02 11.22 -3.79
CA GLY A 119 7.50 11.57 -5.10
C GLY A 119 6.14 12.26 -5.06
N THR A 120 5.64 12.50 -6.27
CA THR A 120 4.30 13.04 -6.51
C THR A 120 3.33 11.90 -6.78
N PHE A 121 2.11 12.05 -6.26
CA PHE A 121 1.01 11.12 -6.47
C PHE A 121 -0.11 11.76 -7.27
N ASN A 122 -0.76 10.96 -8.11
CA ASN A 122 -2.04 11.29 -8.69
C ASN A 122 -3.16 10.81 -7.76
N TYR A 123 -4.09 11.70 -7.46
CA TYR A 123 -5.34 11.30 -6.82
C TYR A 123 -6.24 10.60 -7.83
N VAL A 124 -6.74 9.42 -7.47
CA VAL A 124 -7.63 8.64 -8.32
C VAL A 124 -8.98 8.43 -7.63
N GLY A 125 -10.07 8.50 -8.40
CA GLY A 125 -11.43 8.34 -7.89
C GLY A 125 -12.12 9.67 -7.57
N GLU A 126 -13.18 9.60 -6.76
CA GLU A 126 -14.00 10.76 -6.41
C GLU A 126 -13.25 11.70 -5.46
N SER A 127 -13.16 12.98 -5.82
CA SER A 127 -12.49 14.01 -5.01
C SER A 127 -13.22 14.23 -3.69
N PHE A 128 -12.46 14.36 -2.59
CA PHE A 128 -13.01 14.76 -1.28
C PHE A 128 -13.36 16.25 -1.20
N SER A 129 -12.96 17.06 -2.19
CA SER A 129 -13.26 18.48 -2.26
C SER A 129 -14.00 18.85 -3.55
N LYS A 130 -14.90 19.85 -3.44
CA LYS A 130 -15.50 20.52 -4.60
C LYS A 130 -14.48 21.42 -5.31
N SER A 131 -13.45 21.86 -4.59
CA SER A 131 -12.34 22.63 -5.15
C SER A 131 -11.31 21.70 -5.76
N GLN A 132 -10.58 22.19 -6.76
CA GLN A 132 -9.50 21.42 -7.37
C GLN A 132 -8.42 21.09 -6.34
N LEU A 133 -8.07 19.81 -6.24
CA LEU A 133 -6.95 19.34 -5.42
C LEU A 133 -5.63 19.70 -6.10
N VAL A 134 -4.67 20.13 -5.29
CA VAL A 134 -3.29 20.36 -5.74
C VAL A 134 -2.56 19.03 -5.74
N VAL A 135 -2.05 18.66 -6.91
CA VAL A 135 -1.21 17.48 -7.10
C VAL A 135 0.07 17.62 -6.27
N GLY A 136 0.47 16.56 -5.58
CA GLY A 136 1.66 16.61 -4.72
C GLY A 136 1.97 15.29 -4.02
N SER A 137 2.71 15.39 -2.91
CA SER A 137 3.07 14.25 -2.07
C SER A 137 1.87 13.70 -1.30
N LEU A 138 2.02 12.50 -0.71
CA LEU A 138 1.05 11.92 0.23
C LEU A 138 0.72 12.91 1.37
N GLN A 139 1.73 13.59 1.90
CA GLN A 139 1.57 14.63 2.92
C GLN A 139 0.63 15.75 2.44
N ASN A 140 0.82 16.24 1.21
CA ASN A 140 -0.02 17.31 0.67
C ASN A 140 -1.48 16.88 0.57
N TYR A 141 -1.76 15.65 0.15
CA TYR A 141 -3.14 15.17 0.08
C TYR A 141 -3.77 14.98 1.46
N ILE A 142 -3.02 14.46 2.44
CA ILE A 142 -3.51 14.34 3.82
C ILE A 142 -3.83 15.72 4.40
N PHE A 143 -2.97 16.72 4.18
CA PHE A 143 -3.21 18.08 4.67
C PHE A 143 -4.40 18.74 3.98
N GLN A 144 -4.55 18.53 2.67
CA GLN A 144 -5.71 19.00 1.92
C GLN A 144 -7.00 18.35 2.40
N TYR A 145 -7.00 17.06 2.72
CA TYR A 145 -8.14 16.35 3.28
C TYR A 145 -8.55 16.94 4.63
N ILE A 146 -7.60 17.05 5.56
CA ILE A 146 -7.85 17.63 6.88
C ILE A 146 -8.39 19.06 6.75
N SER A 147 -7.74 19.91 5.95
CA SER A 147 -8.17 21.29 5.74
C SER A 147 -9.57 21.38 5.12
N ASN A 148 -9.90 20.48 4.20
CA ASN A 148 -11.22 20.45 3.60
C ASN A 148 -12.31 20.02 4.59
N CYS A 149 -12.02 19.07 5.50
CA CYS A 149 -12.95 18.70 6.57
C CYS A 149 -13.19 19.86 7.54
N VAL A 150 -12.15 20.62 7.86
CA VAL A 150 -12.22 21.72 8.84
C VAL A 150 -12.85 22.98 8.24
N PHE A 151 -12.36 23.40 7.08
CA PHE A 151 -12.66 24.73 6.50
C PHE A 151 -13.52 24.67 5.24
N GLY A 152 -13.82 23.49 4.72
CA GLY A 152 -14.44 23.31 3.39
C GLY A 152 -13.52 23.70 2.23
N ILE A 153 -12.26 24.04 2.50
CA ILE A 153 -11.28 24.50 1.52
C ILE A 153 -9.98 23.72 1.72
N PRO A 154 -9.50 22.95 0.71
CA PRO A 154 -8.35 22.07 0.87
C PRO A 154 -7.03 22.83 1.04
N ASN A 155 -6.93 24.08 0.59
CA ASN A 155 -5.66 24.82 0.54
C ASN A 155 -5.37 25.65 1.80
N VAL A 156 -6.20 25.57 2.84
CA VAL A 156 -6.12 26.41 4.06
C VAL A 156 -5.46 25.65 5.23
N TYR A 157 -4.62 24.66 4.93
CA TYR A 157 -3.98 23.86 5.97
C TYR A 157 -2.95 24.63 6.81
N ILE A 158 -2.42 25.78 6.34
CA ILE A 158 -1.42 26.60 7.08
C ILE A 158 -1.94 27.09 8.45
N ALA A 159 -3.26 27.17 8.62
CA ALA A 159 -3.90 27.54 9.87
C ALA A 159 -3.79 26.46 10.97
N ILE A 160 -3.46 25.21 10.61
CA ILE A 160 -3.32 24.08 11.52
C ILE A 160 -1.89 24.05 12.09
N ASN A 161 -1.79 24.13 13.41
CA ASN A 161 -0.54 24.26 14.15
C ASN A 161 0.25 22.96 14.27
N ASN A 162 -0.42 21.83 14.44
CA ASN A 162 0.20 20.54 14.70
C ASN A 162 0.46 19.70 13.43
N LEU A 163 0.41 20.33 12.24
CA LEU A 163 0.86 19.69 11.00
C LEU A 163 2.27 19.11 11.06
N PRO A 164 3.27 19.72 11.76
CA PRO A 164 4.59 19.10 11.89
C PRO A 164 4.57 17.73 12.58
N GLU A 165 3.67 17.53 13.55
CA GLU A 165 3.52 16.23 14.24
C GLU A 165 2.90 15.18 13.30
N ILE A 166 1.89 15.58 12.53
CA ILE A 166 1.28 14.73 11.49
C ILE A 166 2.32 14.39 10.41
N ASN A 167 3.16 15.36 10.03
CA ASN A 167 4.22 15.14 9.06
C ASN A 167 5.26 14.12 9.53
N GLN A 168 5.72 14.21 10.78
CA GLN A 168 6.66 13.23 11.34
C GLN A 168 6.12 11.79 11.27
N LEU A 169 4.80 11.62 11.40
CA LEU A 169 4.16 10.31 11.26
C LEU A 169 4.17 9.82 9.82
N VAL A 170 3.88 10.69 8.86
CA VAL A 170 3.95 10.40 7.41
C VAL A 170 5.39 10.06 7.00
N GLU A 171 6.38 10.82 7.47
CA GLU A 171 7.82 10.58 7.21
C GLU A 171 8.32 9.24 7.78
N SER A 172 7.63 8.68 8.78
CA SER A 172 7.97 7.37 9.35
C SER A 172 7.45 6.19 8.52
N LEU A 173 6.49 6.41 7.62
CA LEU A 173 5.81 5.35 6.85
C LEU A 173 6.76 4.52 5.98
N PRO A 174 7.72 5.10 5.23
CA PRO A 174 8.68 4.32 4.45
C PRO A 174 9.43 3.28 5.28
N LYS A 175 9.87 3.66 6.49
CA LYS A 175 10.62 2.76 7.39
C LYS A 175 9.74 1.62 7.90
N LYS A 176 8.49 1.92 8.30
CA LYS A 176 7.53 0.89 8.72
C LYS A 176 7.24 -0.10 7.59
N LEU A 177 7.09 0.41 6.38
CA LEU A 177 6.82 -0.40 5.20
C LEU A 177 8.00 -1.32 4.85
N ILE A 178 9.22 -0.80 4.86
CA ILE A 178 10.44 -1.60 4.70
C ILE A 178 10.48 -2.73 5.74
N SER A 179 10.14 -2.46 7.01
CA SER A 179 10.10 -3.50 8.04
C SER A 179 8.98 -4.53 7.85
N ASN A 180 7.87 -4.14 7.23
CA ASN A 180 6.78 -5.08 6.92
C ASN A 180 7.15 -6.02 5.78
N LEU A 181 7.92 -5.56 4.79
CA LEU A 181 8.38 -6.40 3.68
C LEU A 181 9.42 -7.46 4.08
N THR A 182 9.95 -7.39 5.30
CA THR A 182 10.82 -8.43 5.87
C THR A 182 10.09 -9.29 6.92
N ASN A 183 8.82 -9.02 7.20
CA ASN A 183 8.02 -9.76 8.17
C ASN A 183 7.56 -11.11 7.61
N ASN A 184 7.85 -12.20 8.33
CA ASN A 184 7.48 -13.56 7.89
C ASN A 184 5.97 -13.76 7.66
N GLY A 185 5.10 -13.12 8.45
CA GLY A 185 3.65 -13.21 8.27
C GLY A 185 3.18 -12.53 6.99
N VAL A 186 3.75 -11.37 6.67
CA VAL A 186 3.51 -10.66 5.41
C VAL A 186 4.02 -11.47 4.22
N LEU A 187 5.26 -11.96 4.30
CA LEU A 187 5.84 -12.80 3.25
C LEU A 187 5.03 -14.09 3.04
N GLN A 188 4.50 -14.70 4.11
CA GLN A 188 3.63 -15.85 3.99
C GLN A 188 2.29 -15.49 3.30
N SER A 189 1.72 -14.32 3.62
CA SER A 189 0.51 -13.86 2.94
C SER A 189 0.74 -13.66 1.45
N LEU A 190 1.82 -12.96 1.07
CA LEU A 190 2.21 -12.77 -0.33
C LEU A 190 2.43 -14.10 -1.05
N TYR A 191 3.03 -15.09 -0.36
CA TYR A 191 3.20 -16.42 -0.92
C TYR A 191 1.86 -17.12 -1.13
N ASN A 192 0.94 -17.04 -0.17
CA ASN A 192 -0.38 -17.65 -0.29
C ASN A 192 -1.19 -17.05 -1.46
N ASP A 193 -1.08 -15.73 -1.68
CA ASP A 193 -1.73 -15.07 -2.81
C ASP A 193 -1.15 -15.56 -4.14
N PHE A 194 0.18 -15.70 -4.23
CA PHE A 194 0.85 -16.31 -5.38
C PHE A 194 0.38 -17.76 -5.65
N VAL A 195 0.26 -18.58 -4.60
CA VAL A 195 -0.21 -19.98 -4.73
C VAL A 195 -1.64 -20.03 -5.26
N LYS A 196 -2.55 -19.22 -4.69
CA LYS A 196 -3.93 -19.14 -5.16
C LYS A 196 -3.99 -18.79 -6.64
N GLU A 197 -3.22 -17.80 -7.05
CA GLU A 197 -3.23 -17.33 -8.43
C GLU A 197 -2.78 -18.45 -9.39
N ILE A 198 -1.65 -19.09 -9.12
CA ILE A 198 -1.14 -20.23 -9.92
C ILE A 198 -2.15 -21.39 -9.99
N CYS A 199 -2.82 -21.70 -8.88
CA CYS A 199 -3.80 -22.79 -8.85
C CYS A 199 -5.09 -22.45 -9.60
N THR A 200 -5.40 -21.16 -9.80
CA THR A 200 -6.59 -20.68 -10.52
C THR A 200 -6.33 -20.33 -12.00
N GLU A 201 -5.07 -20.13 -12.39
CA GLU A 201 -4.69 -19.78 -13.77
C GLU A 201 -5.01 -20.91 -14.77
N LYS A 202 -5.61 -20.54 -15.91
CA LYS A 202 -5.80 -21.43 -17.05
C LYS A 202 -4.43 -21.75 -17.67
N LYS A 203 -4.28 -22.96 -18.24
CA LYS A 203 -3.02 -23.54 -18.76
C LYS A 203 -2.17 -22.64 -19.70
N GLU A 204 -2.73 -21.58 -20.25
CA GLU A 204 -2.08 -20.74 -21.27
C GLU A 204 -1.05 -19.75 -20.71
N GLU A 205 -1.13 -19.37 -19.42
CA GLU A 205 -0.14 -18.50 -18.79
C GLU A 205 0.72 -19.28 -17.79
N LYS A 206 1.93 -19.68 -18.23
CA LYS A 206 2.89 -20.42 -17.41
C LYS A 206 3.60 -19.50 -16.43
N ARG A 207 2.98 -19.25 -15.28
CA ARG A 207 3.51 -18.35 -14.25
C ARG A 207 4.60 -18.97 -13.39
N CYS A 208 5.66 -18.18 -13.15
CA CYS A 208 6.83 -18.62 -12.41
C CYS A 208 7.50 -17.53 -11.55
N SER A 209 7.08 -16.28 -11.66
CA SER A 209 7.61 -15.15 -10.87
C SER A 209 6.57 -14.67 -9.87
N LEU A 210 7.06 -14.10 -8.76
CA LEU A 210 6.20 -13.55 -7.72
C LEU A 210 5.49 -12.29 -8.22
N PHE A 211 6.22 -11.44 -8.94
CA PHE A 211 5.70 -10.22 -9.55
C PHE A 211 5.77 -10.28 -11.08
N ARG A 212 4.86 -9.57 -11.74
CA ARG A 212 4.80 -9.36 -13.20
C ARG A 212 4.70 -7.88 -13.55
N LYS A 213 4.90 -7.60 -14.84
CA LYS A 213 4.63 -6.29 -15.41
C LYS A 213 3.17 -5.92 -15.16
N LYS A 214 2.90 -4.64 -14.87
CA LYS A 214 1.57 -4.13 -14.48
C LYS A 214 1.08 -4.62 -13.11
N ASN A 215 1.86 -5.41 -12.36
CA ASN A 215 1.55 -5.58 -10.94
C ASN A 215 1.70 -4.24 -10.22
N VAL A 216 0.82 -4.07 -9.26
CA VAL A 216 0.80 -2.93 -8.36
C VAL A 216 0.91 -3.45 -6.94
N ILE A 217 1.79 -2.81 -6.19
CA ILE A 217 1.89 -3.03 -4.76
C ILE A 217 1.08 -1.93 -4.09
N GLU A 218 0.01 -2.32 -3.40
CA GLU A 218 -0.83 -1.42 -2.63
C GLU A 218 -0.33 -1.38 -1.19
N PHE A 219 -0.17 -0.16 -0.68
CA PHE A 219 0.05 0.10 0.72
C PHE A 219 -1.15 0.83 1.29
N SER A 220 -1.88 0.13 2.15
CA SER A 220 -3.02 0.66 2.87
C SER A 220 -2.53 1.35 4.15
N ILE A 221 -2.69 2.68 4.23
CA ILE A 221 -2.31 3.51 5.38
C ILE A 221 -3.58 3.98 6.07
N PHE A 222 -3.83 3.46 7.26
CA PHE A 222 -4.92 3.93 8.09
C PHE A 222 -4.47 5.14 8.92
N LEU A 223 -5.17 6.27 8.77
CA LEU A 223 -5.00 7.49 9.55
C LEU A 223 -6.25 7.68 10.40
N LYS A 224 -6.10 7.49 11.72
CA LYS A 224 -7.14 7.90 12.67
C LYS A 224 -7.29 9.42 12.69
N SER A 225 -8.48 9.89 13.05
CA SER A 225 -8.80 11.28 13.32
C SER A 225 -7.69 11.95 14.15
N PRO A 226 -6.98 12.93 13.58
CA PRO A 226 -5.97 13.67 14.33
C PRO A 226 -6.66 14.68 15.25
N GLU A 227 -6.16 14.82 16.48
CA GLU A 227 -6.48 16.01 17.27
C GLU A 227 -5.95 17.24 16.54
N LEU A 228 -6.75 18.31 16.44
CA LEU A 228 -6.37 19.52 15.72
C LEU A 228 -6.08 20.68 16.65
N ASN A 229 -4.98 21.37 16.38
CA ASN A 229 -4.63 22.63 17.03
C ASN A 229 -4.60 23.73 15.98
N PHE A 230 -5.19 24.90 16.27
CA PHE A 230 -5.23 26.03 15.35
C PHE A 230 -4.31 27.18 15.77
N LYS A 231 -3.82 27.94 14.78
CA LYS A 231 -3.16 29.24 14.98
C LYS A 231 -4.21 30.30 15.25
N SER A 232 -4.33 30.72 16.50
CA SER A 232 -5.23 31.78 16.92
C SER A 232 -4.74 32.45 18.20
N SER A 233 -5.21 33.68 18.44
CA SER A 233 -5.01 34.39 19.70
C SER A 233 -5.71 33.66 20.84
N ASN A 234 -5.24 33.85 22.08
CA ASN A 234 -5.87 33.20 23.25
C ASN A 234 -7.35 33.59 23.40
N ALA A 235 -7.68 34.87 23.16
CA ALA A 235 -9.07 35.34 23.22
C ALA A 235 -9.98 34.59 22.22
N LEU A 236 -9.53 34.39 20.98
CA LEU A 236 -10.30 33.67 19.95
C LEU A 236 -10.35 32.17 20.23
N LYS A 237 -9.29 31.61 20.85
CA LYS A 237 -9.31 30.22 21.31
C LYS A 237 -10.37 30.02 22.37
N ASP A 238 -10.38 30.85 23.40
CA ASP A 238 -11.30 30.73 24.53
C ASP A 238 -12.76 30.86 24.09
N GLU A 239 -13.03 31.69 23.06
CA GLU A 239 -14.36 31.88 22.49
C GLU A 239 -14.80 30.72 21.57
N LEU A 240 -13.87 30.10 20.83
CA LEU A 240 -14.16 29.05 19.85
C LEU A 240 -13.76 27.64 20.32
N MET A 241 -13.37 27.45 21.59
CA MET A 241 -12.89 26.17 22.09
C MET A 241 -13.90 25.05 21.86
N ASP A 242 -15.18 25.31 22.16
CA ASP A 242 -16.24 24.31 21.97
C ASP A 242 -16.47 23.98 20.48
N GLU A 243 -16.40 24.97 19.59
CA GLU A 243 -16.52 24.74 18.14
C GLU A 243 -15.33 23.96 17.59
N ILE A 244 -14.11 24.31 18.02
CA ILE A 244 -12.85 23.65 17.62
C ILE A 244 -12.81 22.20 18.11
N ILE A 245 -13.24 21.94 19.35
CA ILE A 245 -13.31 20.58 19.93
C ILE A 245 -14.30 19.70 19.16
N ASN A 246 -15.35 20.29 18.59
CA ASN A 246 -16.38 19.58 17.85
C ASN A 246 -16.05 19.36 16.36
N ILE A 247 -14.90 19.83 15.86
CA ILE A 247 -14.49 19.57 14.47
C ILE A 247 -14.03 18.13 14.34
N ASP A 248 -14.90 17.29 13.80
CA ASP A 248 -14.59 15.89 13.52
C ASP A 248 -13.90 15.76 12.15
N VAL A 249 -12.67 15.24 12.15
CA VAL A 249 -12.01 14.76 10.95
C VAL A 249 -12.22 13.25 10.89
N PRO A 250 -13.01 12.72 9.93
CA PRO A 250 -13.26 11.28 9.88
C PRO A 250 -11.97 10.50 9.66
N ASP A 251 -11.90 9.32 10.28
CA ASP A 251 -10.88 8.31 10.00
C ASP A 251 -10.77 8.09 8.48
N SER A 252 -9.53 7.89 8.02
CA SER A 252 -9.25 7.75 6.59
C SER A 252 -8.30 6.59 6.30
N LEU A 253 -8.56 5.92 5.19
CA LEU A 253 -7.73 4.87 4.63
C LEU A 253 -7.15 5.37 3.31
N TRP A 254 -5.83 5.52 3.27
CA TRP A 254 -5.09 5.96 2.09
C TRP A 254 -4.43 4.75 1.44
N LYS A 255 -4.90 4.37 0.25
CA LYS A 255 -4.33 3.30 -0.55
C LYS A 255 -3.33 3.91 -1.53
N VAL A 256 -2.06 3.57 -1.35
CA VAL A 256 -0.96 4.08 -2.17
C VAL A 256 -0.46 2.99 -3.09
N TYR A 257 -0.39 3.28 -4.39
CA TYR A 257 -0.10 2.31 -5.44
C TYR A 257 1.29 2.50 -6.04
N PHE A 258 2.07 1.43 -6.03
CA PHE A 258 3.42 1.37 -6.56
C PHE A 258 3.40 0.48 -7.79
N ILE A 259 3.71 1.05 -8.95
CA ILE A 259 3.63 0.33 -10.22
C ILE A 259 4.94 -0.38 -10.48
N LEU A 260 4.89 -1.69 -10.67
CA LEU A 260 6.03 -2.51 -11.09
C LEU A 260 6.08 -2.61 -12.61
N ASN A 261 7.20 -2.21 -13.20
CA ASN A 261 7.42 -2.28 -14.65
C ASN A 261 8.84 -2.74 -15.00
#